data_AF-A0A8E2DYW9-F1
#
_entry.id   AF-A0A8E2DYW9-F1
#
_cell.length_a   1.000
_cell.length_b   1.000
_cell.length_c   1.000
_cell.angle_alpha   90.00
_cell.angle_beta   90.00
_cell.angle_gamma   90.00
#
_symmetry.space_group_name_H-M   'P 1'
#
loop_
_entity.id
_entity.type
_entity.pdbx_description
1 polymer ?
#
loop_
_entity_poly.entity_id
_entity_poly.type
_entity_poly.pdbx_seq_one_letter_code
_entity_poly.pdbx_strand_id
1 'polypeptide(L)'
;TANAEWPEQELPKNLPSFINAFFEILDYNTDDAGERLANDIFAPDGVFATPKKVYTGKTEIAGCCTERWAGVKDRIHVIDKVYTCKKDGSDLLMIG
;
A
#
# COMPACT_ATOMS: atom_id res chain seq x y z
N THR A 1 0.42 9.93 -5.50
CA THR A 1 -0.11 10.85 -4.47
C THR A 1 0.03 12.34 -4.79
N ALA A 2 0.59 12.76 -5.94
CA ALA A 2 0.88 14.18 -6.21
C ALA A 2 -0.34 15.12 -6.25
N ASN A 3 -1.53 14.60 -6.58
CA ASN A 3 -2.78 15.36 -6.65
C ASN A 3 -3.65 15.20 -5.41
N ALA A 4 -3.19 14.45 -4.40
CA ALA A 4 -3.98 14.20 -3.20
C ALA A 4 -4.07 15.47 -2.34
N GLU A 5 -5.24 15.74 -1.77
CA GLU A 5 -5.39 16.66 -0.66
C GLU A 5 -4.82 16.02 0.61
N TRP A 6 -3.87 16.71 1.25
CA TRP A 6 -3.21 16.26 2.48
C TRP A 6 -3.75 17.02 3.69
N PRO A 7 -3.70 16.42 4.90
CA PRO A 7 -4.05 17.12 6.12
C PRO A 7 -3.07 18.27 6.38
N GLU A 8 -3.54 19.34 7.03
CA GLU A 8 -2.72 20.53 7.30
C GLU A 8 -1.56 20.27 8.28
N GLN A 9 -1.64 19.20 9.08
CA GLN A 9 -0.59 18.87 10.05
C GLN A 9 0.71 18.40 9.36
N GLU A 10 1.85 18.71 9.96
CA GLU A 10 3.13 18.22 9.46
C GLU A 10 3.24 16.69 9.62
N LEU A 11 3.56 16.01 8.51
CA LEU A 11 3.74 14.56 8.43
C LEU A 11 5.19 14.20 8.09
N PRO A 12 5.61 12.94 8.32
CA PRO A 12 6.94 12.48 7.90
C PRO A 12 7.18 12.73 6.41
N LYS A 13 8.32 13.36 6.08
CA LYS A 13 8.64 13.79 4.70
C LYS A 13 8.69 12.63 3.70
N ASN A 14 9.00 11.42 4.16
CA ASN A 14 9.09 10.22 3.33
C ASN A 14 7.74 9.53 3.10
N LEU A 15 6.68 9.93 3.80
CA LEU A 15 5.39 9.25 3.76
C LEU A 15 4.76 9.23 2.35
N PRO A 16 4.72 10.34 1.57
CA PRO A 16 4.18 10.30 0.22
C PRO A 16 4.89 9.30 -0.70
N SER A 17 6.22 9.22 -0.60
CA SER A 17 7.03 8.27 -1.37
C SER A 17 6.78 6.83 -0.95
N PHE A 18 6.62 6.58 0.35
CA PHE A 18 6.28 5.26 0.88
C PHE A 18 4.92 4.76 0.35
N ILE A 19 3.91 5.64 0.36
CA ILE A 19 2.58 5.32 -0.17
C ILE A 19 2.62 5.08 -1.68
N ASN A 20 3.37 5.90 -2.43
CA ASN A 20 3.54 5.68 -3.87
C ASN A 20 4.19 4.32 -4.15
N ALA A 21 5.25 3.94 -3.42
CA ALA A 21 5.89 2.65 -3.59
C ALA A 21 4.93 1.49 -3.33
N PHE A 22 4.10 1.58 -2.28
CA PHE A 22 3.08 0.57 -1.99
C PHE A 22 2.08 0.41 -3.15
N PHE A 23 1.51 1.51 -3.65
CA PHE A 23 0.52 1.43 -4.73
C PHE A 23 1.13 1.08 -6.08
N GLU A 24 2.35 1.53 -6.37
CA GLU A 24 3.09 1.10 -7.56
C GLU A 24 3.28 -0.42 -7.58
N ILE A 25 3.72 -1.03 -6.47
CA ILE A 25 3.82 -2.49 -6.38
C ILE A 25 2.46 -3.16 -6.62
N LEU A 26 1.39 -2.56 -6.12
CA LEU A 26 0.03 -3.04 -6.38
C LEU A 26 -0.49 -2.71 -7.78
N ASP A 27 0.11 -1.83 -8.56
CA ASP A 27 -0.39 -1.42 -9.88
C ASP A 27 0.32 -2.14 -11.03
N TYR A 28 1.43 -2.81 -10.76
CA TYR A 28 2.14 -3.59 -11.77
C TYR A 28 1.94 -5.10 -11.59
N ASN A 29 1.67 -5.77 -12.70
CA ASN A 29 1.57 -7.22 -12.76
C ASN A 29 2.95 -7.84 -12.94
N THR A 30 3.74 -7.82 -11.86
CA THR A 30 5.04 -8.47 -11.81
C THR A 30 5.01 -9.61 -10.80
N ASP A 31 5.70 -10.71 -11.13
CA ASP A 31 5.74 -11.91 -10.29
C ASP A 31 6.37 -11.65 -8.92
N ASP A 32 7.20 -10.60 -8.80
CA ASP A 32 7.89 -10.19 -7.58
C ASP A 32 7.08 -9.23 -6.68
N ALA A 33 5.87 -8.83 -7.08
CA ALA A 33 5.10 -7.81 -6.35
C ALA A 33 4.85 -8.21 -4.89
N GLY A 34 4.52 -9.47 -4.63
CA GLY A 34 4.34 -9.97 -3.27
C GLY A 34 5.63 -9.90 -2.45
N GLU A 35 6.76 -10.31 -3.01
CA GLU A 35 8.06 -10.25 -2.34
C GLU A 35 8.46 -8.79 -2.02
N ARG A 36 8.23 -7.87 -2.95
CA ARG A 36 8.49 -6.44 -2.75
C ARG A 36 7.63 -5.86 -1.64
N LEU A 37 6.35 -6.20 -1.55
CA LEU A 37 5.52 -5.81 -0.40
C LEU A 37 6.12 -6.34 0.91
N ALA A 38 6.50 -7.61 0.95
CA ALA A 38 6.99 -8.28 2.15
C ALA A 38 8.38 -7.79 2.61
N ASN A 39 9.22 -7.29 1.70
CA ASN A 39 10.57 -6.84 2.00
C ASN A 39 10.69 -5.32 2.17
N ASP A 40 9.96 -4.55 1.35
CA ASP A 40 10.18 -3.10 1.23
C ASP A 40 9.11 -2.28 1.95
N ILE A 41 7.92 -2.84 2.19
CA ILE A 41 6.77 -2.12 2.74
C ILE A 41 6.40 -2.61 4.14
N PHE A 42 6.20 -3.92 4.31
CA PHE A 42 5.71 -4.48 5.56
C PHE A 42 6.85 -4.89 6.50
N ALA A 43 6.63 -4.68 7.81
CA ALA A 43 7.46 -5.29 8.84
C ALA A 43 7.33 -6.84 8.79
N PRO A 44 8.30 -7.61 9.33
CA PRO A 44 8.26 -9.08 9.29
C PRO A 44 7.01 -9.72 9.90
N ASP A 45 6.38 -9.05 10.88
CA ASP A 45 5.14 -9.40 11.56
C ASP A 45 3.93 -8.56 11.12
N GLY A 46 4.07 -7.81 10.02
CA GLY A 46 3.05 -6.93 9.48
C GLY A 46 1.79 -7.69 9.04
N VAL A 47 0.68 -6.97 8.98
CA VAL A 47 -0.61 -7.50 8.55
C VAL A 47 -1.10 -6.74 7.33
N PHE A 48 -1.42 -7.47 6.26
CA PHE A 48 -2.07 -6.92 5.07
C PHE A 48 -3.47 -7.49 4.92
N ALA A 49 -4.48 -6.64 5.12
CA ALA A 49 -5.88 -7.02 5.01
C ALA A 49 -6.51 -6.48 3.73
N THR A 50 -7.23 -7.35 3.03
CA THR A 50 -8.09 -7.02 1.88
C THR A 50 -9.52 -7.50 2.18
N PRO A 51 -10.54 -7.06 1.44
CA PRO A 51 -11.91 -7.56 1.63
C PRO A 51 -12.06 -9.09 1.49
N LYS A 52 -11.15 -9.76 0.78
CA LYS A 52 -11.20 -11.21 0.51
C LYS A 52 -10.37 -12.04 1.49
N LYS A 53 -9.24 -11.50 1.96
CA LYS A 53 -8.24 -12.25 2.72
C LYS A 53 -7.36 -11.31 3.55
N VAL A 54 -6.92 -11.82 4.69
CA VAL A 54 -5.87 -11.24 5.53
C VAL A 54 -4.59 -12.08 5.38
N TYR A 55 -3.46 -11.41 5.25
CA TYR A 55 -2.12 -11.99 5.16
C TYR A 55 -1.30 -11.48 6.35
N THR A 56 -0.71 -12.40 7.12
CA THR A 56 0.03 -12.08 8.33
C THR A 56 1.47 -12.55 8.22
N GLY A 57 2.38 -11.62 8.46
CA GLY A 57 3.81 -11.86 8.41
C GLY A 57 4.37 -12.01 7.00
N LYS A 58 5.70 -12.00 6.94
CA LYS A 58 6.48 -11.94 5.70
C LYS A 58 6.08 -13.01 4.67
N THR A 59 5.95 -14.27 5.09
CA THR A 59 5.68 -15.40 4.20
C THR A 59 4.32 -15.29 3.51
N GLU A 60 3.27 -14.93 4.24
CA GLU A 60 1.93 -14.83 3.66
C GLU A 60 1.81 -13.60 2.76
N ILE A 61 2.42 -12.48 3.15
CA ILE A 61 2.43 -11.25 2.35
C ILE A 61 3.21 -11.49 1.04
N ALA A 62 4.32 -12.23 1.07
CA ALA A 62 5.07 -12.59 -0.13
C ALA A 62 4.20 -13.36 -1.15
N GLY A 63 3.26 -14.17 -0.69
CA GLY A 63 2.33 -14.92 -1.54
C GLY A 63 1.03 -14.17 -1.91
N CYS A 64 0.85 -12.90 -1.51
CA CYS A 64 -0.46 -12.25 -1.64
C CYS A 64 -0.84 -11.85 -3.09
N CYS A 65 0.14 -11.79 -4.01
CA CYS A 65 -0.05 -11.26 -5.35
C CYS A 65 -0.17 -12.32 -6.46
N THR A 66 0.10 -13.61 -6.18
CA THR A 66 0.25 -14.67 -7.19
C THR A 66 -0.98 -14.90 -8.08
N GLU A 67 -2.20 -14.67 -7.56
CA GLU A 67 -3.45 -14.85 -8.31
C GLU A 67 -4.23 -13.54 -8.50
N ARG A 68 -3.67 -12.41 -8.03
CA ARG A 68 -4.39 -11.14 -7.91
C ARG A 68 -4.69 -10.47 -9.26
N TRP A 69 -3.96 -10.87 -10.30
CA TRP A 69 -4.08 -10.33 -11.66
C TRP A 69 -4.91 -11.20 -12.60
N ALA A 70 -5.45 -12.33 -12.12
CA ALA A 70 -6.35 -13.16 -12.91
C ALA A 70 -7.59 -12.35 -13.35
N GLY A 71 -7.65 -12.00 -14.64
CA GLY A 71 -8.75 -11.22 -15.22
C GLY A 71 -8.62 -9.70 -15.09
N VAL A 72 -7.52 -9.17 -14.55
CA VAL A 72 -7.23 -7.73 -14.52
C VAL A 72 -6.23 -7.40 -15.61
N LYS A 73 -6.63 -6.60 -16.60
CA LYS A 73 -5.74 -6.18 -17.69
C LYS A 73 -4.72 -5.15 -17.21
N ASP A 74 -5.23 -4.08 -16.61
CA ASP A 74 -4.46 -2.95 -16.08
C ASP A 74 -5.16 -2.44 -14.81
N ARG A 75 -4.38 -1.89 -13.86
CA ARG A 75 -4.90 -1.25 -12.64
C ARG A 75 -4.02 -0.05 -12.30
N ILE A 76 -4.64 1.03 -11.85
CA ILE A 76 -3.96 2.22 -11.32
C ILE A 76 -4.73 2.68 -10.08
N HIS A 77 -4.07 2.83 -8.94
CA HIS A 77 -4.63 3.49 -7.78
C HIS A 77 -4.34 4.99 -7.84
N VAL A 78 -5.40 5.80 -7.76
CA VAL A 78 -5.32 7.25 -7.61
C VAL A 78 -5.77 7.58 -6.20
N ILE A 79 -5.09 8.52 -5.55
CA ILE A 79 -5.47 8.99 -4.21
C ILE A 79 -5.88 10.44 -4.35
N ASP A 80 -7.11 10.73 -3.94
CA ASP A 80 -7.71 12.06 -3.98
C ASP A 80 -7.56 12.76 -2.63
N LYS A 81 -7.72 12.05 -1.51
CA LYS A 81 -7.65 12.63 -0.17
C LYS A 81 -6.98 11.70 0.83
N VAL A 82 -6.20 12.29 1.74
CA VAL A 82 -5.53 11.60 2.85
C VAL A 82 -6.00 12.20 4.18
N TYR A 83 -6.36 11.34 5.12
CA TYR A 83 -6.74 11.71 6.48
C TYR A 83 -5.91 10.91 7.49
N THR A 84 -5.75 11.47 8.68
CA THR A 84 -5.07 10.83 9.81
C THR A 84 -5.53 11.47 11.10
N CYS A 85 -5.62 10.70 12.18
CA CYS A 85 -5.94 11.18 13.51
C CYS A 85 -4.68 11.33 14.39
N LYS A 86 -3.50 10.93 13.91
CA LYS A 86 -2.24 11.00 14.64
C LYS A 86 -1.25 11.93 13.98
N LYS A 87 -0.53 12.68 14.80
CA LYS A 87 0.51 13.63 14.35
C LYS A 87 1.71 12.95 13.68
N ASP A 88 1.95 11.68 14.00
CA ASP A 88 3.06 10.91 13.44
C ASP A 88 2.73 10.26 12.09
N GLY A 89 1.48 10.36 11.62
CA GLY A 89 1.04 9.71 10.38
C GLY A 89 1.05 8.19 10.43
N SER A 90 1.05 7.59 11.62
CA SER A 90 1.02 6.12 11.78
C SER A 90 -0.37 5.52 11.54
N ASP A 91 -1.40 6.35 11.39
CA ASP A 91 -2.73 5.95 10.94
C ASP A 91 -3.10 6.77 9.70
N LEU A 92 -3.43 6.11 8.60
CA LEU A 92 -3.80 6.80 7.37
C LEU A 92 -5.09 6.21 6.82
N LEU A 93 -6.03 7.09 6.48
CA LEU A 93 -7.18 6.78 5.67
C LEU A 93 -7.00 7.49 4.33
N MET A 94 -7.06 6.73 3.24
CA MET A 94 -6.88 7.23 1.89
C MET A 94 -8.14 6.92 1.08
N ILE A 95 -8.60 7.89 0.29
CA ILE A 95 -9.79 7.75 -0.57
C ILE A 95 -9.42 8.19 -1.99
N GLY A 96 -9.94 7.47 -2.98
CA GLY A 96 -9.83 7.72 -4.42
C GLY A 96 -10.57 6.66 -5.23
#